data_AF-A0A937YZG2-F1
#
_entry.id   AF-A0A937YZG2-F1
#
_cell.length_a   1.000
_cell.length_b   1.000
_cell.length_c   1.000
_cell.angle_alpha   90.00
_cell.angle_beta   90.00
_cell.angle_gamma   90.00
#
_symmetry.space_group_name_H-M   'P 1'
#
loop_
_entity.id
_entity.type
_entity.pdbx_description
1 polymer ?
#
loop_
_entity_poly.entity_id
_entity_poly.type
_entity_poly.pdbx_seq_one_letter_code
_entity_poly.pdbx_strand_id
1 'polypeptide(L)'
;MTLGAACFLAALAVVAQAAPPAGVAVFDEPRFPHFGALSGLTPPDVVSHLREIGLSAEPLDAQQLADPEVLSARRFGALVHLYGNSFPLEAADNLRRFHQDGGGLIATGVPFCHPCRQVGAEGWTFVAAESDAVERVAEGARRGRACLRLRKDSTPSWTGACSARMPTAPGTTYRVSGWVRTEGAPGSENRDVLYLRFFGKGGEFLGQWGPRLPQNAGEWQLLSLDVQAPDRAEKMDVCLGFWGSPGTVW
;
A
#
# COMPACT_ATOMS: atom_id res chain seq x y z
N MET A 1 11.89 -81.64 1.81
CA MET A 1 12.77 -80.45 1.92
C MET A 1 12.45 -79.54 0.74
N THR A 2 11.52 -78.61 0.93
CA THR A 2 11.03 -77.68 -0.09
C THR A 2 11.79 -76.37 0.03
N LEU A 3 12.53 -75.99 -1.02
CA LEU A 3 13.15 -74.66 -1.14
C LEU A 3 12.07 -73.64 -1.50
N GLY A 4 11.86 -72.65 -0.63
CA GLY A 4 11.02 -71.48 -0.90
C GLY A 4 11.84 -70.39 -1.58
N ALA A 5 11.46 -70.03 -2.81
CA ALA A 5 12.00 -68.87 -3.52
C ALA A 5 11.35 -67.58 -2.98
N ALA A 6 12.15 -66.69 -2.40
CA ALA A 6 11.72 -65.35 -2.01
C ALA A 6 11.95 -64.39 -3.18
N CYS A 7 10.87 -63.96 -3.84
CA CYS A 7 10.88 -62.87 -4.79
C CYS A 7 11.03 -61.52 -4.05
N PHE A 8 12.18 -60.87 -4.17
CA PHE A 8 12.34 -59.47 -3.80
C PHE A 8 11.74 -58.58 -4.91
N LEU A 9 10.56 -58.02 -4.66
CA LEU A 9 10.01 -56.92 -5.43
C LEU A 9 10.72 -55.63 -5.01
N ALA A 10 11.67 -55.18 -5.81
CA ALA A 10 12.24 -53.84 -5.70
C ALA A 10 11.21 -52.83 -6.21
N ALA A 11 10.54 -52.13 -5.29
CA ALA A 11 9.68 -51.00 -5.64
C ALA A 11 10.56 -49.82 -6.07
N LEU A 12 10.68 -49.60 -7.38
CA LEU A 12 11.17 -48.33 -7.93
C LEU A 12 10.13 -47.25 -7.63
N ALA A 13 10.36 -46.48 -6.58
CA ALA A 13 9.65 -45.22 -6.37
C ALA A 13 10.09 -44.25 -7.47
N VAL A 14 9.31 -44.15 -8.54
CA VAL A 14 9.41 -43.04 -9.48
C VAL A 14 9.00 -41.79 -8.72
N VAL A 15 9.98 -41.03 -8.23
CA VAL A 15 9.74 -39.67 -7.76
C VAL A 15 9.38 -38.88 -9.00
N ALA A 16 8.09 -38.61 -9.19
CA ALA A 16 7.65 -37.66 -10.20
C ALA A 16 8.31 -36.31 -9.87
N GLN A 17 9.30 -35.91 -10.68
CA GLN A 17 9.85 -34.57 -10.63
C GLN A 17 8.69 -33.64 -10.97
N ALA A 18 8.19 -32.90 -9.98
CA ALA A 18 7.21 -31.87 -10.23
C ALA A 18 7.76 -30.97 -11.33
N ALA A 19 6.93 -30.67 -12.35
CA ALA A 19 7.32 -29.76 -13.41
C ALA A 19 7.88 -28.47 -12.77
N PRO A 20 9.01 -27.95 -13.26
CA PRO A 20 9.60 -26.75 -12.68
C PRO A 20 8.54 -25.64 -12.68
N PRO A 21 8.39 -24.89 -11.58
CA PRO A 21 7.44 -23.80 -11.50
C PRO A 21 7.66 -22.81 -12.64
N ALA A 22 6.57 -22.44 -13.31
CA ALA A 22 6.61 -21.95 -14.68
C ALA A 22 6.92 -20.43 -14.81
N GLY A 23 7.03 -19.69 -13.71
CA GLY A 23 7.21 -18.23 -13.75
C GLY A 23 8.37 -17.69 -12.93
N VAL A 24 8.79 -16.48 -13.27
CA VAL A 24 9.70 -15.65 -12.48
C VAL A 24 8.91 -14.48 -11.90
N ALA A 25 8.90 -14.35 -10.59
CA ALA A 25 8.41 -13.15 -9.93
C ALA A 25 9.49 -12.06 -10.02
N VAL A 26 9.09 -10.81 -10.27
CA VAL A 26 10.00 -9.66 -10.23
C VAL A 26 9.42 -8.67 -9.23
N PHE A 27 10.17 -8.36 -8.17
CA PHE A 27 9.70 -7.34 -7.22
C PHE A 27 9.72 -5.97 -7.89
N ASP A 28 8.55 -5.34 -7.97
CA ASP A 28 8.33 -4.03 -8.57
C ASP A 28 7.41 -3.22 -7.65
N GLU A 29 8.03 -2.45 -6.76
CA GLU A 29 7.34 -1.48 -5.90
C GLU A 29 7.83 -0.06 -6.25
N PRO A 30 6.95 0.78 -6.81
CA PRO A 30 7.29 2.15 -7.17
C PRO A 30 7.85 2.93 -5.97
N ARG A 31 9.03 3.52 -6.17
CA ARG A 31 9.76 4.34 -5.16
C ARG A 31 10.20 3.54 -3.92
N PHE A 32 10.26 2.22 -4.01
CA PHE A 32 10.85 1.43 -2.95
C PHE A 32 12.34 1.79 -2.77
N PRO A 33 12.85 1.88 -1.53
CA PRO A 33 14.20 2.36 -1.29
C PRO A 33 15.28 1.44 -1.88
N HIS A 34 16.13 1.96 -2.76
CA HIS A 34 17.34 1.26 -3.19
C HIS A 34 18.47 1.50 -2.18
N PHE A 35 19.05 0.42 -1.66
CA PHE A 35 20.20 0.51 -0.76
C PHE A 35 21.30 -0.46 -1.18
N GLY A 36 22.46 0.04 -1.59
CA GLY A 36 23.56 -0.81 -2.07
C GLY A 36 23.25 -1.57 -3.36
N ALA A 37 22.27 -1.09 -4.15
CA ALA A 37 21.87 -1.68 -5.42
C ALA A 37 22.63 -1.05 -6.60
N LEU A 38 22.78 -1.81 -7.69
CA LEU A 38 23.27 -1.27 -8.95
C LEU A 38 22.20 -0.37 -9.59
N SER A 39 22.59 0.84 -9.98
CA SER A 39 21.75 1.74 -10.78
C SER A 39 21.93 1.43 -12.26
N GLY A 40 20.85 1.04 -12.96
CA GLY A 40 20.88 0.86 -14.42
C GLY A 40 19.95 -0.22 -14.98
N LEU A 41 19.45 -1.13 -14.14
CA LEU A 41 18.47 -2.15 -14.51
C LEU A 41 17.21 -1.98 -13.65
N THR A 42 16.06 -1.81 -14.28
CA THR A 42 14.77 -1.64 -13.57
C THR A 42 13.95 -2.93 -13.57
N PRO A 43 12.98 -3.09 -12.64
CA PRO A 43 12.06 -4.23 -12.66
C PRO A 43 11.32 -4.38 -14.00
N PRO A 44 10.78 -3.30 -14.62
CA PRO A 44 10.21 -3.38 -15.97
C PRO A 44 11.19 -3.90 -17.04
N ASP A 45 12.46 -3.49 -16.98
CA ASP A 45 13.48 -4.00 -17.92
C ASP A 45 13.66 -5.51 -17.76
N VAL A 46 13.77 -6.01 -16.52
CA VAL A 46 13.90 -7.46 -16.25
C VAL A 46 12.68 -8.23 -16.77
N VAL A 47 11.46 -7.72 -16.51
CA VAL A 47 10.24 -8.35 -17.01
C VAL A 47 10.23 -8.41 -18.53
N SER A 48 10.65 -7.34 -19.22
CA SER A 48 10.75 -7.34 -20.69
C SER A 48 11.74 -8.38 -21.19
N HIS A 49 12.98 -8.36 -20.69
CA HIS A 49 14.03 -9.28 -21.14
C HIS A 49 13.69 -10.75 -20.88
N LEU A 50 13.09 -11.09 -19.73
CA LEU A 50 12.65 -12.46 -19.44
C LEU A 50 11.58 -12.93 -20.42
N ARG A 51 10.62 -12.06 -20.75
CA ARG A 51 9.56 -12.38 -21.73
C ARG A 51 10.11 -12.52 -23.15
N GLU A 52 11.08 -11.69 -23.53
CA GLU A 52 11.75 -11.76 -24.84
C GLU A 52 12.47 -13.11 -25.06
N ILE A 53 12.99 -13.73 -24.00
CA ILE A 53 13.61 -15.07 -24.07
C ILE A 53 12.62 -16.22 -23.81
N GLY A 54 11.32 -15.93 -23.76
CA GLY A 54 10.25 -16.94 -23.65
C GLY A 54 9.95 -17.41 -22.23
N LEU A 55 10.44 -16.72 -21.20
CA LEU A 55 10.08 -17.00 -19.80
C LEU A 55 8.82 -16.22 -19.38
N SER A 56 7.96 -16.86 -18.59
CA SER A 56 6.88 -16.14 -17.91
C SER A 56 7.46 -15.28 -16.79
N ALA A 57 7.14 -13.99 -16.79
CA ALA A 57 7.57 -13.06 -15.76
C ALA A 57 6.40 -12.18 -15.30
N GLU A 58 6.20 -12.09 -13.99
CA GLU A 58 5.15 -11.31 -13.35
C GLU A 58 5.75 -10.28 -12.39
N PRO A 59 5.48 -8.97 -12.58
CA PRO A 59 5.82 -7.96 -11.58
C PRO A 59 4.90 -8.14 -10.37
N LEU A 60 5.48 -8.16 -9.17
CA LEU A 60 4.78 -8.25 -7.89
C LEU A 60 5.17 -7.08 -7.01
N ASP A 61 4.20 -6.46 -6.35
CA ASP A 61 4.43 -5.42 -5.35
C ASP A 61 4.64 -5.99 -3.93
N ALA A 62 4.92 -5.13 -2.95
CA ALA A 62 5.26 -5.56 -1.58
C ALA A 62 4.16 -6.40 -0.92
N GLN A 63 2.89 -6.11 -1.20
CA GLN A 63 1.76 -6.86 -0.65
C GLN A 63 1.59 -8.21 -1.34
N GLN A 64 1.78 -8.26 -2.66
CA GLN A 64 1.76 -9.51 -3.42
C GLN A 64 2.91 -10.44 -3.00
N LEU A 65 4.07 -9.89 -2.63
CA LEU A 65 5.15 -10.68 -2.04
C LEU A 65 4.80 -11.21 -0.64
N ALA A 66 3.99 -10.49 0.13
CA ALA A 66 3.54 -10.91 1.45
C ALA A 66 2.44 -11.99 1.43
N ASP A 67 1.73 -12.14 0.31
CA ASP A 67 0.63 -13.10 0.15
C ASP A 67 1.16 -14.49 -0.30
N PRO A 68 1.04 -15.55 0.53
CA PRO A 68 1.50 -16.90 0.19
C PRO A 68 0.71 -17.57 -0.93
N GLU A 69 -0.51 -17.10 -1.24
CA GLU A 69 -1.28 -17.58 -2.39
C GLU A 69 -0.82 -16.91 -3.71
N VAL A 70 -0.14 -15.76 -3.59
CA VAL A 70 0.48 -15.05 -4.71
C VAL A 70 1.92 -15.52 -4.93
N LEU A 71 2.84 -15.20 -4.02
CA LEU A 71 4.23 -15.65 -4.11
C LEU A 71 4.37 -17.02 -3.42
N SER A 72 4.49 -18.08 -4.23
CA SER A 72 4.80 -19.44 -3.75
C SER A 72 5.70 -20.20 -4.72
N ALA A 73 6.47 -21.16 -4.19
CA ALA A 73 7.34 -22.03 -5.00
C ALA A 73 6.56 -22.94 -5.97
N ARG A 74 5.23 -23.04 -5.81
CA ARG A 74 4.34 -23.72 -6.77
C ARG A 74 4.09 -22.89 -8.03
N ARG A 75 4.11 -21.56 -7.89
CA ARG A 75 3.82 -20.60 -8.99
C ARG A 75 5.10 -20.09 -9.64
N PHE A 76 6.09 -19.75 -8.82
CA PHE A 76 7.33 -19.11 -9.27
C PHE A 76 8.55 -19.95 -8.91
N GLY A 77 9.46 -20.10 -9.86
CA GLY A 77 10.76 -20.74 -9.61
C GLY A 77 11.80 -19.80 -9.03
N ALA A 78 11.66 -18.50 -9.26
CA ALA A 78 12.53 -17.50 -8.70
C ALA A 78 11.81 -16.17 -8.45
N LEU A 79 12.32 -15.39 -7.50
CA LEU A 79 12.03 -13.98 -7.30
C LEU A 79 13.29 -13.17 -7.64
N VAL A 80 13.14 -12.19 -8.54
CA VAL A 80 14.17 -11.19 -8.82
C VAL A 80 13.93 -9.94 -7.97
N HIS A 81 14.95 -9.55 -7.21
CA HIS A 81 14.95 -8.44 -6.26
C HIS A 81 16.07 -7.43 -6.57
N LEU A 82 15.69 -6.26 -7.12
CA LEU A 82 16.67 -5.28 -7.62
C LEU A 82 16.97 -4.13 -6.63
N TYR A 83 16.35 -4.11 -5.46
CA TYR A 83 16.45 -2.98 -4.52
C TYR A 83 17.62 -3.09 -3.53
N GLY A 84 18.55 -4.01 -3.78
CA GLY A 84 19.74 -4.18 -2.96
C GLY A 84 19.40 -4.76 -1.59
N ASN A 85 19.89 -4.12 -0.54
CA ASN A 85 19.77 -4.61 0.83
C ASN A 85 18.37 -4.39 1.44
N SER A 86 17.54 -3.57 0.82
CA SER A 86 16.19 -3.22 1.28
C SER A 86 15.18 -4.33 0.98
N PHE A 87 14.15 -4.51 1.80
CA PHE A 87 13.06 -5.46 1.51
C PHE A 87 11.76 -5.09 2.25
N PRO A 88 10.57 -5.41 1.71
CA PRO A 88 9.32 -5.08 2.36
C PRO A 88 9.16 -5.91 3.64
N LEU A 89 9.07 -5.23 4.78
CA LEU A 89 8.99 -5.87 6.10
C LEU A 89 7.78 -6.79 6.19
N GLU A 90 6.64 -6.37 5.63
CA GLU A 90 5.41 -7.18 5.58
C GLU A 90 5.56 -8.50 4.82
N ALA A 91 6.50 -8.59 3.88
CA ALA A 91 6.73 -9.81 3.11
C ALA A 91 7.80 -10.72 3.72
N ALA A 92 8.45 -10.32 4.81
CA ALA A 92 9.62 -11.01 5.37
C ALA A 92 9.36 -12.51 5.60
N ASP A 93 8.21 -12.85 6.18
CA ASP A 93 7.87 -14.24 6.51
C ASP A 93 7.54 -15.05 5.25
N ASN A 94 6.84 -14.46 4.29
CA ASN A 94 6.52 -15.18 3.06
C ASN A 94 7.75 -15.34 2.15
N LEU A 95 8.66 -14.37 2.11
CA LEU A 95 9.93 -14.49 1.40
C LEU A 95 10.78 -15.64 1.95
N ARG A 96 10.83 -15.78 3.29
CA ARG A 96 11.52 -16.90 3.94
C ARG A 96 10.86 -18.23 3.57
N ARG A 97 9.53 -18.30 3.64
CA ARG A 97 8.77 -19.50 3.28
C ARG A 97 8.97 -19.89 1.81
N PHE A 98 8.85 -18.93 0.89
CA PHE A 98 9.07 -19.13 -0.53
C PHE A 98 10.42 -19.79 -0.81
N HIS A 99 11.49 -19.30 -0.16
CA HIS A 99 12.82 -19.88 -0.30
C HIS A 99 12.94 -21.27 0.34
N GLN A 100 12.39 -21.47 1.54
CA GLN A 100 12.35 -22.78 2.21
C GLN A 100 11.60 -23.84 1.39
N ASP A 101 10.56 -23.44 0.66
CA ASP A 101 9.76 -24.28 -0.22
C ASP A 101 10.43 -24.56 -1.59
N GLY A 102 11.67 -24.08 -1.79
CA GLY A 102 12.48 -24.35 -3.00
C GLY A 102 12.53 -23.21 -4.01
N GLY A 103 11.93 -22.06 -3.73
CA GLY A 103 12.01 -20.87 -4.57
C GLY A 103 13.40 -20.23 -4.58
N GLY A 104 13.89 -19.87 -5.77
CA GLY A 104 15.17 -19.16 -5.93
C GLY A 104 15.04 -17.67 -5.63
N LEU A 105 16.07 -17.09 -5.00
CA LEU A 105 16.15 -15.64 -4.80
C LEU A 105 17.33 -15.10 -5.61
N ILE A 106 17.04 -14.20 -6.55
CA ILE A 106 18.05 -13.50 -7.35
C ILE A 106 18.04 -12.06 -6.88
N ALA A 107 19.08 -11.63 -6.17
CA ALA A 107 19.14 -10.29 -5.62
C ALA A 107 20.47 -9.59 -5.93
N THR A 108 20.44 -8.26 -5.91
CA THR A 108 21.65 -7.44 -5.94
C THR A 108 22.10 -7.11 -4.51
N GLY A 109 23.42 -6.94 -4.29
CA GLY A 109 23.96 -6.57 -2.98
C GLY A 109 23.87 -7.67 -1.91
N VAL A 110 23.71 -7.27 -0.64
CA VAL A 110 23.47 -8.17 0.51
C VAL A 110 21.98 -8.03 0.88
N PRO A 111 21.09 -8.84 0.27
CA PRO A 111 19.66 -8.64 0.40
C PRO A 111 19.16 -8.88 1.82
N PHE A 112 18.00 -8.32 2.13
CA PHE A 112 17.26 -8.57 3.37
C PHE A 112 17.91 -8.03 4.66
N CYS A 113 18.73 -6.98 4.59
CA CYS A 113 19.33 -6.34 5.78
C CYS A 113 18.62 -5.06 6.22
N HIS A 114 17.80 -4.44 5.36
CA HIS A 114 17.11 -3.18 5.66
C HIS A 114 15.59 -3.36 5.48
N PRO A 115 14.85 -3.70 6.56
CA PRO A 115 13.41 -3.83 6.47
C PRO A 115 12.78 -2.46 6.20
N CYS A 116 11.93 -2.40 5.19
CA CYS A 116 11.19 -1.19 4.83
C CYS A 116 9.71 -1.39 5.11
N ARG A 117 9.09 -0.40 5.77
CA ARG A 117 7.65 -0.31 5.93
C ARG A 117 7.16 0.90 5.16
N GLN A 118 6.09 0.75 4.39
CA GLN A 118 5.45 1.90 3.77
C GLN A 118 4.80 2.78 4.85
N VAL A 119 5.24 4.02 4.95
CA VAL A 119 4.67 5.05 5.83
C VAL A 119 4.11 6.17 4.97
N GLY A 120 2.93 6.68 5.31
CA GLY A 120 2.28 7.74 4.55
C GLY A 120 1.60 7.25 3.27
N ALA A 121 1.20 8.21 2.43
CA ALA A 121 0.66 7.97 1.10
C ALA A 121 1.26 8.98 0.12
N GLU A 122 1.48 8.55 -1.13
CA GLU A 122 2.01 9.45 -2.17
C GLU A 122 1.15 10.68 -2.37
N GLY A 123 1.77 11.85 -2.40
CA GLY A 123 1.04 13.09 -2.58
C GLY A 123 0.10 13.37 -1.41
N TRP A 124 0.35 12.82 -0.23
CA TRP A 124 -0.35 13.21 1.00
C TRP A 124 0.65 13.69 2.04
N THR A 125 0.32 14.80 2.68
CA THR A 125 1.05 15.34 3.82
C THR A 125 0.25 15.07 5.09
N PHE A 126 0.88 14.43 6.05
CA PHE A 126 0.27 14.10 7.34
C PHE A 126 0.73 15.11 8.39
N VAL A 127 -0.21 15.57 9.22
CA VAL A 127 0.08 16.46 10.34
C VAL A 127 -0.68 15.96 11.55
N ALA A 128 0.04 15.73 12.63
CA ALA A 128 -0.51 15.31 13.91
C ALA A 128 0.07 16.17 15.03
N ALA A 129 -0.75 16.48 16.04
CA ALA A 129 -0.24 16.88 17.34
C ALA A 129 0.51 15.71 18.01
N GLU A 130 1.32 15.99 19.03
CA GLU A 130 2.21 15.02 19.67
C GLU A 130 1.50 13.73 20.16
N SER A 131 0.28 13.84 20.68
CA SER A 131 -0.51 12.70 21.17
C SER A 131 -1.43 12.07 20.10
N ASP A 132 -1.52 12.67 18.92
CA ASP A 132 -2.39 12.21 17.84
C ASP A 132 -1.59 11.31 16.87
N ALA A 133 -2.27 10.57 16.01
CA ALA A 133 -1.63 9.74 14.98
C ALA A 133 -2.34 9.88 13.64
N VAL A 134 -1.56 10.04 12.58
CA VAL A 134 -2.04 9.98 11.18
C VAL A 134 -1.21 8.92 10.47
N GLU A 135 -1.86 7.86 10.02
CA GLU A 135 -1.20 6.65 9.53
C GLU A 135 -1.88 6.11 8.28
N ARG A 136 -1.11 5.48 7.41
CA ARG A 136 -1.65 4.56 6.41
C ARG A 136 -1.73 3.18 7.05
N VAL A 137 -2.90 2.56 7.05
CA VAL A 137 -3.12 1.23 7.66
C VAL A 137 -3.79 0.28 6.68
N ALA A 138 -3.38 -0.98 6.68
CA ALA A 138 -4.03 -2.03 5.89
C ALA A 138 -5.35 -2.50 6.54
N GLU A 139 -5.36 -2.57 7.87
CA GLU A 139 -6.49 -3.05 8.66
C GLU A 139 -7.71 -2.12 8.51
N GLY A 140 -8.87 -2.73 8.26
CA GLY A 140 -10.14 -2.03 8.24
C GLY A 140 -10.43 -1.26 6.95
N ALA A 141 -9.53 -1.26 5.96
CA ALA A 141 -9.73 -0.59 4.69
C ALA A 141 -11.04 -1.05 4.00
N ARG A 142 -11.87 -0.09 3.57
CA ARG A 142 -13.16 -0.41 2.93
C ARG A 142 -13.01 -1.26 1.67
N ARG A 143 -12.08 -0.87 0.81
CA ARG A 143 -11.73 -1.51 -0.46
C ARG A 143 -10.25 -1.26 -0.73
N GLY A 144 -9.61 -2.19 -1.43
CA GLY A 144 -8.20 -2.09 -1.75
C GLY A 144 -7.31 -2.43 -0.55
N ARG A 145 -6.11 -1.87 -0.55
CA ARG A 145 -4.97 -2.37 0.23
C ARG A 145 -4.73 -1.63 1.54
N ALA A 146 -5.22 -0.40 1.65
CA ALA A 146 -5.06 0.43 2.83
C ALA A 146 -6.10 1.55 2.86
N CYS A 147 -6.32 2.10 4.05
CA CYS A 147 -6.97 3.38 4.27
C CYS A 147 -6.07 4.30 5.10
N LEU A 148 -6.51 5.55 5.23
CA LEU A 148 -5.89 6.54 6.08
C LEU A 148 -6.58 6.46 7.45
N ARG A 149 -5.84 6.24 8.53
CA ARG A 149 -6.36 6.28 9.91
C ARG A 149 -5.87 7.54 10.63
N LEU A 150 -6.79 8.35 11.13
CA LEU A 150 -6.51 9.47 12.01
C LEU A 150 -7.05 9.15 13.39
N ARG A 151 -6.18 9.07 14.38
CA ARG A 151 -6.54 8.93 15.80
C ARG A 151 -6.20 10.23 16.52
N LYS A 152 -7.16 10.76 17.25
CA LYS A 152 -7.05 12.01 17.98
C LYS A 152 -7.33 11.79 19.46
N ASP A 153 -6.35 12.13 20.28
CA ASP A 153 -6.47 12.12 21.74
C ASP A 153 -6.43 13.53 22.32
N SER A 154 -5.79 14.47 21.63
CA SER A 154 -5.64 15.84 22.11
C SER A 154 -6.89 16.70 21.90
N THR A 155 -7.17 17.59 22.84
CA THR A 155 -8.20 18.63 22.73
C THR A 155 -7.72 19.97 23.32
N PRO A 156 -7.83 21.12 22.62
CA PRO A 156 -8.05 21.32 21.18
C PRO A 156 -6.72 21.41 20.39
N SER A 157 -6.57 20.66 19.30
CA SER A 157 -5.42 20.78 18.38
C SER A 157 -5.84 20.37 16.96
N TRP A 158 -5.11 20.80 15.94
CA TRP A 158 -5.37 20.39 14.56
C TRP A 158 -4.56 19.15 14.17
N THR A 159 -5.26 18.12 13.70
CA THR A 159 -4.67 16.92 13.11
C THR A 159 -5.35 16.64 11.78
N GLY A 160 -4.60 16.19 10.78
CA GLY A 160 -5.16 15.98 9.46
C GLY A 160 -4.21 15.34 8.46
N ALA A 161 -4.77 14.99 7.30
CA ALA A 161 -4.01 14.61 6.13
C ALA A 161 -4.55 15.36 4.93
N CYS A 162 -3.66 16.01 4.18
CA CYS A 162 -4.04 16.75 2.99
C CYS A 162 -3.33 16.21 1.76
N SER A 163 -4.04 16.12 0.64
CA SER A 163 -3.48 15.73 -0.64
C SER A 163 -2.56 16.82 -1.20
N ALA A 164 -1.80 16.46 -2.23
CA ALA A 164 -1.09 17.41 -3.06
C ALA A 164 -2.11 18.36 -3.70
N ARG A 165 -1.68 19.61 -3.88
CA ARG A 165 -2.50 20.61 -4.55
C ARG A 165 -2.61 20.29 -6.03
N MET A 166 -3.82 20.43 -6.56
CA MET A 166 -4.16 20.26 -7.97
C MET A 166 -4.73 21.55 -8.54
N PRO A 167 -4.61 21.79 -9.87
CA PRO A 167 -5.20 22.96 -10.51
C PRO A 167 -6.72 23.01 -10.36
N THR A 168 -7.28 24.22 -10.28
CA THR A 168 -8.72 24.49 -10.31
C THR A 168 -9.00 25.76 -11.10
N ALA A 169 -10.26 25.97 -11.50
CA ALA A 169 -10.71 27.20 -12.13
C ALA A 169 -11.78 27.91 -11.27
N PRO A 170 -11.76 29.24 -11.16
CA PRO A 170 -12.81 29.98 -10.44
C PRO A 170 -14.21 29.70 -10.99
N GLY A 171 -15.22 29.67 -10.12
CA GLY A 171 -16.61 29.43 -10.49
C GLY A 171 -16.95 27.99 -10.90
N THR A 172 -15.96 27.11 -11.06
CA THR A 172 -16.16 25.69 -11.38
C THR A 172 -16.65 24.93 -10.16
N THR A 173 -17.65 24.06 -10.34
CA THR A 173 -18.16 23.19 -9.28
C THR A 173 -17.38 21.87 -9.25
N TYR A 174 -16.87 21.53 -8.07
CA TYR A 174 -16.16 20.30 -7.80
C TYR A 174 -16.91 19.47 -6.77
N ARG A 175 -16.83 18.14 -6.90
CA ARG A 175 -17.34 17.22 -5.91
C ARG A 175 -16.19 16.73 -5.04
N VAL A 176 -16.30 16.92 -3.73
CA VAL A 176 -15.47 16.23 -2.76
C VAL A 176 -16.27 15.08 -2.18
N SER A 177 -15.71 13.87 -2.22
CA SER A 177 -16.33 12.69 -1.65
C SER A 177 -15.29 11.70 -1.14
N GLY A 178 -15.69 10.91 -0.16
CA GLY A 178 -14.83 9.92 0.49
C GLY A 178 -15.65 8.98 1.33
N TRP A 179 -15.27 7.70 1.32
CA TRP A 179 -15.81 6.76 2.30
C TRP A 179 -15.10 7.00 3.61
N VAL A 180 -15.87 7.10 4.68
CA VAL A 180 -15.34 7.28 6.03
C VAL A 180 -15.95 6.26 6.97
N ARG A 181 -15.18 5.86 7.98
CA ARG A 181 -15.69 5.18 9.17
C ARG A 181 -15.23 5.99 10.37
N THR A 182 -16.08 6.11 11.40
CA THR A 182 -15.73 6.88 12.59
C THR A 182 -16.06 6.10 13.87
N GLU A 183 -15.22 6.30 14.88
CA GLU A 183 -15.39 5.79 16.24
C GLU A 183 -15.11 6.92 17.24
N GLY A 184 -15.93 7.01 18.28
CA GLY A 184 -15.89 8.09 19.26
C GLY A 184 -16.65 9.32 18.79
N ALA A 185 -16.16 10.50 19.17
CA ALA A 185 -16.85 11.75 18.91
C ALA A 185 -16.44 12.54 17.63
N PRO A 186 -15.72 12.02 16.60
CA PRO A 186 -15.49 12.80 15.38
C PRO A 186 -16.80 13.36 14.83
N GLY A 187 -16.83 14.65 14.48
CA GLY A 187 -18.06 15.31 14.00
C GLY A 187 -18.99 15.84 15.10
N SER A 188 -18.58 15.78 16.38
CA SER A 188 -19.29 16.48 17.46
C SER A 188 -19.15 18.00 17.38
N GLU A 189 -18.07 18.46 16.75
CA GLU A 189 -17.82 19.86 16.46
C GLU A 189 -17.98 20.14 14.96
N ASN A 190 -18.39 21.36 14.61
CA ASN A 190 -18.57 21.82 13.22
C ASN A 190 -17.26 21.90 12.40
N ARG A 191 -16.15 21.33 12.90
CA ARG A 191 -14.78 21.49 12.38
C ARG A 191 -14.11 20.16 12.00
N ASP A 192 -14.81 19.04 12.17
CA ASP A 192 -14.34 17.71 11.75
C ASP A 192 -14.95 17.39 10.38
N VAL A 193 -14.20 17.58 9.30
CA VAL A 193 -14.73 17.68 7.92
C VAL A 193 -13.74 17.09 6.91
N LEU A 194 -14.28 16.45 5.88
CA LEU A 194 -13.53 16.16 4.64
C LEU A 194 -13.54 17.43 3.77
N TYR A 195 -12.52 18.28 3.92
CA TYR A 195 -12.44 19.56 3.22
C TYR A 195 -12.01 19.41 1.77
N LEU A 196 -12.61 20.24 0.91
CA LEU A 196 -12.00 20.79 -0.29
C LEU A 196 -11.53 22.21 0.05
N ARG A 197 -10.23 22.45 -0.05
CA ARG A 197 -9.60 23.74 0.28
C ARG A 197 -9.15 24.42 -1.00
N PHE A 198 -9.36 25.73 -1.09
CA PHE A 198 -9.01 26.53 -2.27
C PHE A 198 -7.90 27.52 -1.97
N PHE A 199 -7.02 27.68 -2.93
CA PHE A 199 -5.89 28.58 -2.88
C PHE A 199 -5.76 29.38 -4.17
N GLY A 200 -5.31 30.62 -4.07
CA GLY A 200 -5.01 31.41 -5.25
C GLY A 200 -3.57 31.22 -5.75
N LYS A 201 -3.16 32.08 -6.68
CA LYS A 201 -1.90 31.95 -7.43
C LYS A 201 -0.66 31.92 -6.55
N GLY A 202 -0.65 32.78 -5.52
CA GLY A 202 0.44 32.91 -4.55
C GLY A 202 0.41 31.85 -3.46
N GLY A 203 -0.59 30.96 -3.47
CA GLY A 203 -0.84 29.99 -2.40
C GLY A 203 -1.63 30.57 -1.22
N GLU A 204 -2.21 31.76 -1.36
CA GLU A 204 -3.12 32.34 -0.39
C GLU A 204 -4.33 31.44 -0.17
N PHE A 205 -4.73 31.24 1.08
CA PHE A 205 -5.92 30.45 1.40
C PHE A 205 -7.19 31.26 1.14
N LEU A 206 -8.09 30.71 0.31
CA LEU A 206 -9.32 31.37 -0.12
C LEU A 206 -10.57 30.82 0.58
N GLY A 207 -10.46 29.66 1.22
CA GLY A 207 -11.55 29.05 1.98
C GLY A 207 -11.55 27.53 1.89
N GLN A 208 -12.43 26.91 2.68
CA GLN A 208 -12.61 25.47 2.73
C GLN A 208 -14.05 25.10 3.01
N TRP A 209 -14.52 24.04 2.36
CA TRP A 209 -15.88 23.52 2.49
C TRP A 209 -15.87 22.01 2.33
N GLY A 210 -16.83 21.32 2.92
CA GLY A 210 -16.89 19.86 2.80
C GLY A 210 -17.99 19.24 3.64
N PRO A 211 -18.30 17.95 3.40
CA PRO A 211 -19.22 17.20 4.24
C PRO A 211 -18.61 16.93 5.61
N ARG A 212 -19.42 17.10 6.65
CA ARG A 212 -19.01 16.82 8.03
C ARG A 212 -18.84 15.32 8.25
N LEU A 213 -17.92 14.98 9.15
CA LEU A 213 -17.77 13.60 9.59
C LEU A 213 -18.99 13.16 10.42
N PRO A 214 -19.48 11.93 10.23
CA PRO A 214 -20.53 11.36 11.07
C PRO A 214 -19.94 10.98 12.44
N GLN A 215 -20.73 11.11 13.49
CA GLN A 215 -20.36 10.61 14.82
C GLN A 215 -20.65 9.11 14.90
N ASN A 216 -19.71 8.34 15.47
CA ASN A 216 -19.87 6.90 15.73
C ASN A 216 -20.54 6.14 14.58
N ALA A 217 -20.09 6.34 13.34
CA ALA A 217 -20.75 5.71 12.20
C ALA A 217 -20.76 4.19 12.31
N GLY A 218 -19.74 3.59 12.94
CA GLY A 218 -19.56 2.15 13.12
C GLY A 218 -19.21 1.41 11.82
N GLU A 219 -19.90 1.75 10.74
CA GLU A 219 -19.75 1.25 9.39
C GLU A 219 -19.24 2.32 8.42
N TRP A 220 -18.77 1.86 7.26
CA TRP A 220 -18.31 2.75 6.19
C TRP A 220 -19.47 3.51 5.54
N GLN A 221 -19.39 4.84 5.54
CA GLN A 221 -20.38 5.74 4.94
C GLN A 221 -19.75 6.63 3.87
N LEU A 222 -20.45 6.87 2.77
CA LEU A 222 -20.01 7.80 1.73
C LEU A 222 -20.40 9.22 2.12
N LEU A 223 -19.40 10.08 2.32
CA LEU A 223 -19.59 11.52 2.37
C LEU A 223 -19.44 12.12 0.98
N SER A 224 -20.26 13.11 0.65
CA SER A 224 -20.17 13.82 -0.62
C SER A 224 -20.76 15.23 -0.51
N LEU A 225 -20.10 16.21 -1.11
CA LEU A 225 -20.62 17.57 -1.26
C LEU A 225 -20.11 18.19 -2.56
N ASP A 226 -20.98 18.94 -3.23
CA ASP A 226 -20.61 19.81 -4.35
C ASP A 226 -20.24 21.21 -3.82
N VAL A 227 -19.07 21.69 -4.23
CA VAL A 227 -18.50 22.96 -3.79
C VAL A 227 -18.08 23.76 -5.02
N GLN A 228 -18.54 25.00 -5.13
CA GLN A 228 -18.10 25.91 -6.16
C GLN A 228 -16.77 26.58 -5.76
N ALA A 229 -15.79 26.55 -6.65
CA ALA A 229 -14.51 27.21 -6.44
C ALA A 229 -14.72 28.73 -6.33
N PRO A 230 -14.19 29.39 -5.28
CA PRO A 230 -14.35 30.82 -5.11
C PRO A 230 -13.60 31.61 -6.18
N ASP A 231 -13.91 32.90 -6.30
CA ASP A 231 -13.15 33.81 -7.14
C ASP A 231 -11.66 33.76 -6.79
N ARG A 232 -10.81 33.84 -7.84
CA ARG A 232 -9.34 33.77 -7.76
C ARG A 232 -8.75 32.40 -7.39
N ALA A 233 -9.55 31.34 -7.25
CA ALA A 233 -9.04 30.00 -7.01
C ALA A 233 -8.25 29.47 -8.22
N GLU A 234 -6.99 29.09 -8.01
CA GLU A 234 -6.12 28.49 -9.03
C GLU A 234 -5.63 27.10 -8.62
N LYS A 235 -5.60 26.81 -7.31
CA LYS A 235 -5.26 25.49 -6.79
C LYS A 235 -6.28 25.03 -5.75
N MET A 236 -6.47 23.73 -5.62
CA MET A 236 -7.25 23.12 -4.56
C MET A 236 -6.55 21.87 -4.00
N ASP A 237 -6.89 21.46 -2.80
CA ASP A 237 -6.54 20.14 -2.26
C ASP A 237 -7.71 19.53 -1.47
N VAL A 238 -7.65 18.22 -1.27
CA VAL A 238 -8.56 17.51 -0.37
C VAL A 238 -7.85 17.35 0.96
N CYS A 239 -8.49 17.71 2.07
CA CYS A 239 -7.91 17.54 3.39
C CYS A 239 -8.93 17.00 4.39
N LEU A 240 -8.62 15.87 5.00
CA LEU A 240 -9.36 15.38 6.16
C LEU A 240 -8.87 16.16 7.39
N GLY A 241 -9.69 17.08 7.88
CA GLY A 241 -9.37 17.91 9.04
C GLY A 241 -10.11 17.42 10.27
N PHE A 242 -9.39 17.24 11.37
CA PHE A 242 -9.90 16.73 12.63
C PHE A 242 -9.42 17.64 13.77
N TRP A 243 -10.33 18.44 14.36
CA TRP A 243 -9.98 19.52 15.29
C TRP A 243 -10.58 19.31 16.68
N GLY A 244 -11.88 19.07 16.75
CA GLY A 244 -12.64 19.31 17.98
C GLY A 244 -12.69 18.15 18.95
N SER A 245 -12.76 16.93 18.43
CA SER A 245 -13.29 15.79 19.19
C SER A 245 -12.27 14.66 19.26
N PRO A 246 -12.08 13.99 20.41
CA PRO A 246 -11.28 12.78 20.47
C PRO A 246 -12.01 11.64 19.74
N GLY A 247 -11.24 10.75 19.12
CA GLY A 247 -11.78 9.60 18.40
C GLY A 247 -10.89 9.18 17.23
N THR A 248 -11.44 8.32 16.38
CA THR A 248 -10.73 7.79 15.22
C THR A 248 -11.57 7.88 13.96
N VAL A 249 -10.91 8.23 12.86
CA VAL A 249 -11.48 8.27 11.51
C VAL A 249 -10.65 7.36 10.61
N TRP A 250 -11.32 6.59 9.76
CA TRP A 250 -10.73 5.82 8.66
C TRP A 250 -11.32 6.27 7.33
#